data_AF-A0A3M1E1G9-F1
#
_entry.id   AF-A0A3M1E1G9-F1
#
_cell.length_a   1.000
_cell.length_b   1.000
_cell.length_c   1.000
_cell.angle_alpha   90.00
_cell.angle_beta   90.00
_cell.angle_gamma   90.00
#
_symmetry.space_group_name_H-M   'P 1'
#
loop_
_entity.id
_entity.type
_entity.pdbx_description
1 polymer ?
#
loop_
_entity_poly.entity_id
_entity_poly.type
_entity_poly.pdbx_seq_one_letter_code
_entity_poly.pdbx_strand_id
1 'polypeptide(L)'
;MALWTLGGVLAQAEVPRLIPYQGFLADPTGDPLPGPVDLTVTFYDAANAGAVLFQEDHPGVPLQNGVFAIDIGSETTGGLPDAGLDATEVWLGLTVDGGTELTPRVRLGMVPFSAKSRASEVLVRPDTFTAAVAADGSGNVGVGTQTPLAPLHVESDGKWSPDVGNGWGDLSVTNGTVGLSIGVATGGGGTGDVRLWTTGGTERLIFTTAALGDAMAITEGRLGIGTLSPTYPLYVIDDDSNNAIFAGGTVRISKGLNTTGPGLSVSRTTSGSPFFVSERTEIDGNALNAHGGIFGSGDRDLILNDASAGDVLMVGGGGNVGIGTSSPVTRLHIEGGSDVSLSGGGYITLGSVTGANIALDGNEIMARNNGATSPLYLNNDGGETWLSGALRMRDTGELSMFNEDGTVETVQLKGWEASGQGAELRLRNLAGTTTIEIDADFGGDGRIITQELQITGGSDLSEQFDIHAEHGKVEPGMV
;
A
#
# COMPACT_ATOMS: atom_id res chain seq x y z
N MET A 1 29.04 42.21 38.97
CA MET A 1 28.40 41.01 39.54
C MET A 1 29.39 39.86 39.32
N ALA A 2 30.15 39.48 40.34
CA ALA A 2 31.14 38.41 40.25
C ALA A 2 30.47 37.09 40.63
N LEU A 3 30.44 36.15 39.68
CA LEU A 3 29.91 34.80 39.88
C LEU A 3 31.04 33.93 40.41
N TRP A 4 30.97 33.59 41.71
CA TRP A 4 31.84 32.59 42.32
C TRP A 4 31.32 31.20 41.96
N THR A 5 32.07 30.46 41.14
CA THR A 5 31.86 29.02 40.94
C THR A 5 32.45 28.27 42.15
N LEU A 6 31.58 27.78 43.03
CA LEU A 6 31.97 26.86 44.09
C LEU A 6 32.07 25.45 43.48
N GLY A 7 33.27 25.06 43.06
CA GLY A 7 33.57 23.69 42.66
C GLY A 7 33.56 22.80 43.90
N GLY A 8 32.46 22.09 44.14
CA GLY A 8 32.41 21.03 45.15
C GLY A 8 33.30 19.88 44.69
N VAL A 9 34.50 19.78 45.25
CA VAL A 9 35.30 18.56 45.18
C VAL A 9 34.65 17.58 46.15
N LEU A 10 34.05 16.51 45.61
CA LEU A 10 33.66 15.37 46.42
C LEU A 10 34.95 14.72 46.91
N ALA A 11 35.39 15.04 48.12
CA ALA A 11 36.43 14.27 48.81
C ALA A 11 35.81 12.91 49.17
N GLN A 12 36.05 11.90 48.33
CA GLN A 12 35.87 10.51 48.73
C GLN A 12 36.90 10.25 49.84
N ALA A 13 36.44 9.81 51.01
CA ALA A 13 37.35 9.29 52.03
C ALA A 13 37.91 7.96 51.51
N GLU A 14 39.12 8.00 50.95
CA GLU A 14 39.86 6.81 50.53
C GLU A 14 40.25 6.00 51.77
N VAL A 15 40.11 4.68 51.71
CA VAL A 15 40.53 3.79 52.81
C VAL A 15 42.05 3.92 52.96
N PRO A 16 42.59 4.20 54.16
CA PRO A 16 44.03 4.33 54.35
C PRO A 16 44.76 3.06 53.86
N ARG A 17 45.63 3.22 52.87
CA ARG A 17 46.41 2.13 52.25
C ARG A 17 47.65 1.83 53.10
N LEU A 18 47.42 1.28 54.30
CA LEU A 18 48.44 1.03 55.31
C LEU A 18 48.55 -0.48 55.62
N ILE A 19 49.77 -0.97 55.79
CA ILE A 19 50.03 -2.32 56.31
C ILE A 19 50.63 -2.20 57.72
N PRO A 20 49.88 -2.57 58.78
CA PRO A 20 50.46 -2.60 60.13
C PRO A 20 51.54 -3.68 60.20
N TYR A 21 52.73 -3.29 60.65
CA TYR A 21 53.88 -4.17 60.78
C TYR A 21 54.56 -3.96 62.12
N GLN A 22 54.81 -5.07 62.82
CA GLN A 22 55.51 -5.08 64.10
C GLN A 22 56.70 -6.04 64.03
N GLY A 23 57.77 -5.68 64.71
CA GLY A 23 58.97 -6.49 64.77
C GLY A 23 59.73 -6.29 66.07
N PHE A 24 60.73 -7.13 66.28
CA PHE A 24 61.67 -7.03 67.39
C PHE A 24 63.07 -6.83 66.83
N LEU A 25 63.73 -5.76 67.26
CA LEU A 25 65.09 -5.42 66.93
C LEU A 25 65.98 -5.69 68.13
N ALA A 26 67.03 -6.46 67.89
CA ALA A 26 68.08 -6.75 68.85
C ALA A 26 69.45 -6.53 68.23
N ASP A 27 70.43 -6.29 69.08
CA ASP A 27 71.83 -6.28 68.68
C ASP A 27 72.31 -7.71 68.33
N PRO A 28 73.54 -7.86 67.79
CA PRO A 28 74.09 -9.18 67.46
C PRO A 28 74.24 -10.13 68.66
N THR A 29 74.16 -9.64 69.89
CA THR A 29 74.17 -10.44 71.13
C THR A 29 72.77 -10.85 71.60
N GLY A 30 71.72 -10.37 70.93
CA GLY A 30 70.32 -10.70 71.22
C GLY A 30 69.66 -9.76 72.22
N ASP A 31 70.35 -8.73 72.69
CA ASP A 31 69.79 -7.73 73.59
C ASP A 31 68.91 -6.74 72.81
N PRO A 32 67.73 -6.34 73.34
CA PRO A 32 66.83 -5.44 72.63
C PRO A 32 67.50 -4.10 72.31
N LEU A 33 67.34 -3.59 71.09
CA LEU A 33 67.90 -2.29 70.72
C LEU A 33 67.20 -1.16 71.50
N PRO A 34 67.95 -0.15 72.00
CA PRO A 34 67.36 1.06 72.56
C PRO A 34 66.77 1.92 71.44
N GLY A 35 65.62 2.56 71.70
CA GLY A 35 64.97 3.47 70.76
C GLY A 35 65.15 4.95 71.12
N PRO A 36 64.74 5.87 70.21
CA PRO A 36 64.19 5.62 68.88
C PRO A 36 65.25 5.29 67.82
N VAL A 37 64.85 4.69 66.69
CA VAL A 37 65.68 4.42 65.51
C VAL A 37 65.00 4.89 64.23
N ASP A 38 65.77 5.14 63.18
CA ASP A 38 65.23 5.36 61.83
C ASP A 38 65.12 4.02 61.10
N LEU A 39 63.96 3.70 60.53
CA LEU A 39 63.74 2.48 59.76
C LEU A 39 63.52 2.80 58.29
N THR A 40 64.26 2.18 57.38
CA THR A 40 63.87 2.14 55.95
C THR A 40 63.23 0.80 55.67
N VAL A 41 61.99 0.82 55.17
CA VAL A 41 61.26 -0.36 54.70
C VAL A 41 61.39 -0.42 53.19
N THR A 42 61.80 -1.57 52.66
CA THR A 42 61.89 -1.77 51.20
C THR A 42 61.19 -3.07 50.80
N PHE A 43 60.30 -3.01 49.81
CA PHE A 43 59.67 -4.18 49.20
C PHE A 43 60.41 -4.59 47.94
N TYR A 44 60.56 -5.90 47.74
CA TYR A 44 61.24 -6.49 46.59
C TYR A 44 60.45 -7.61 45.95
N ASP A 45 60.68 -7.84 44.66
CA ASP A 45 60.09 -8.94 43.89
C ASP A 45 60.73 -10.32 44.14
N ALA A 46 61.86 -10.38 44.86
CA ALA A 46 62.59 -11.61 45.16
C ALA A 46 63.30 -11.57 46.52
N ALA A 47 63.53 -12.76 47.08
CA ALA A 47 64.19 -12.96 48.38
C ALA A 47 65.63 -12.42 48.42
N ASN A 48 66.35 -12.50 47.29
CA ASN A 48 67.74 -12.05 47.13
C ASN A 48 67.88 -11.31 45.80
N ALA A 49 68.61 -10.18 45.79
CA ALA A 49 68.94 -9.42 44.57
C ALA A 49 67.73 -8.99 43.69
N GLY A 50 66.54 -8.88 44.27
CA GLY A 50 65.32 -8.44 43.58
C GLY A 50 65.28 -6.94 43.29
N ALA A 51 64.39 -6.54 42.38
CA ALA A 51 64.09 -5.14 42.10
C ALA A 51 63.30 -4.52 43.27
N VAL A 52 63.52 -3.23 43.54
CA VAL A 52 62.74 -2.47 44.52
C VAL A 52 61.36 -2.17 43.94
N LEU A 53 60.31 -2.60 44.64
CA LEU A 53 58.90 -2.35 44.30
C LEU A 53 58.37 -1.11 45.02
N PHE A 54 58.81 -0.89 46.26
CA PHE A 54 58.41 0.22 47.11
C PHE A 54 59.49 0.47 48.17
N GLN A 55 59.71 1.72 48.55
CA GLN A 55 60.58 2.09 49.66
C GLN A 55 60.01 3.30 50.39
N GLU A 56 60.09 3.28 51.71
CA GLU A 56 59.77 4.43 52.54
C GLU A 56 60.66 4.47 53.79
N ASP A 57 60.89 5.69 54.28
CA ASP A 57 61.68 5.95 55.48
C ASP A 57 60.75 6.37 56.63
N HIS A 58 60.87 5.68 57.76
CA HIS A 58 60.17 5.96 59.01
C HIS A 58 61.17 6.58 60.01
N PRO A 59 61.18 7.91 60.18
CA PRO A 59 62.11 8.55 61.09
C PRO A 59 61.66 8.45 62.56
N GLY A 60 62.60 8.23 63.47
CA GLY A 60 62.38 8.34 64.92
C GLY A 60 61.40 7.33 65.51
N VAL A 61 61.35 6.09 64.97
CA VAL A 61 60.47 5.02 65.43
C VAL A 61 60.81 4.64 66.88
N PRO A 62 59.89 4.82 67.84
CA PRO A 62 60.14 4.47 69.23
C PRO A 62 60.19 2.95 69.40
N LEU A 63 61.19 2.45 70.13
CA LEU A 63 61.24 1.06 70.57
C LEU A 63 60.84 0.92 72.03
N GLN A 64 59.99 -0.07 72.31
CA GLN A 64 59.66 -0.50 73.66
C GLN A 64 60.28 -1.88 73.90
N ASN A 65 61.41 -1.94 74.61
CA ASN A 65 62.20 -3.15 74.79
C ASN A 65 62.48 -3.88 73.45
N GLY A 66 63.01 -3.15 72.46
CA GLY A 66 63.30 -3.69 71.13
C GLY A 66 62.08 -3.93 70.23
N VAL A 67 60.84 -3.81 70.72
CA VAL A 67 59.65 -3.93 69.87
C VAL A 67 59.34 -2.60 69.21
N PHE A 68 59.12 -2.63 67.90
CA PHE A 68 58.58 -1.51 67.13
C PHE A 68 57.25 -1.89 66.49
N ALA A 69 56.43 -0.88 66.23
CA ALA A 69 55.22 -1.00 65.44
C ALA A 69 55.14 0.22 64.51
N ILE A 70 54.99 -0.04 63.21
CA ILE A 70 54.86 0.98 62.17
C ILE A 70 53.68 0.63 61.27
N ASP A 71 53.12 1.63 60.61
CA ASP A 71 52.13 1.45 59.55
C ASP A 71 52.81 1.70 58.21
N ILE A 72 53.13 0.62 57.49
CA ILE A 72 53.82 0.73 56.20
C ILE A 72 52.89 1.45 55.21
N GLY A 73 53.37 2.52 54.59
CA GLY A 73 52.63 3.47 53.76
C GLY A 73 52.31 4.79 54.47
N SER A 74 52.53 4.93 55.79
CA SER A 74 52.16 6.15 56.52
C SER A 74 52.98 7.38 56.14
N GLU A 75 54.23 7.16 55.73
CA GLU A 75 55.17 8.22 55.32
C GLU A 75 55.11 8.51 53.81
N THR A 76 54.29 7.74 53.07
CA THR A 76 54.06 7.92 51.64
C THR A 76 52.76 8.68 51.40
N THR A 77 52.81 9.79 50.66
CA THR A 77 51.60 10.55 50.30
C THR A 77 50.66 9.67 49.45
N GLY A 78 49.45 9.40 49.94
CA GLY A 78 48.48 8.49 49.29
C GLY A 78 48.59 7.03 49.76
N GLY A 79 49.51 6.70 50.68
CA GLY A 79 49.72 5.36 51.21
C GLY A 79 50.59 4.47 50.31
N LEU A 80 50.61 3.16 50.59
CA LEU A 80 51.35 2.17 49.81
C LEU A 80 50.76 2.02 48.39
N PRO A 81 51.50 2.30 47.29
CA PRO A 81 51.00 2.19 45.92
C PRO A 81 50.81 0.73 45.46
N ASP A 82 49.95 0.50 44.45
CA ASP A 82 49.64 -0.85 43.93
C ASP A 82 50.90 -1.56 43.40
N ALA A 83 51.78 -0.80 42.75
CA ALA A 83 53.07 -1.30 42.25
C ALA A 83 53.95 -1.94 43.34
N GLY A 84 53.76 -1.58 44.63
CA GLY A 84 54.45 -2.21 45.76
C GLY A 84 54.01 -3.67 46.01
N LEU A 85 52.84 -4.07 45.50
CA LEU A 85 52.20 -5.37 45.72
C LEU A 85 51.91 -6.16 44.43
N ASP A 86 52.09 -5.56 43.25
CA ASP A 86 51.76 -6.16 41.94
C ASP A 86 52.70 -7.29 41.47
N ALA A 87 53.75 -7.62 42.24
CA ALA A 87 54.68 -8.69 41.91
C ALA A 87 54.16 -10.09 42.29
N THR A 88 54.70 -11.15 41.67
CA THR A 88 54.33 -12.54 41.98
C THR A 88 54.67 -12.94 43.41
N GLU A 89 55.77 -12.39 43.94
CA GLU A 89 56.12 -12.45 45.36
C GLU A 89 56.56 -11.07 45.82
N VAL A 90 56.29 -10.76 47.08
CA VAL A 90 56.74 -9.51 47.71
C VAL A 90 57.52 -9.87 48.98
N TRP A 91 58.73 -9.31 49.09
CA TRP A 91 59.67 -9.54 50.18
C TRP A 91 59.97 -8.22 50.87
N LEU A 92 59.77 -8.16 52.19
CA LEU A 92 60.04 -7.02 53.04
C LEU A 92 61.48 -7.08 53.57
N GLY A 93 62.27 -6.06 53.24
CA GLY A 93 63.58 -5.75 53.81
C GLY A 93 63.50 -4.56 54.76
N LEU A 94 64.41 -4.53 55.74
CA LEU A 94 64.54 -3.46 56.72
C LEU A 94 66.00 -3.05 56.85
N THR A 95 66.27 -1.76 56.84
CA THR A 95 67.51 -1.19 57.37
C THR A 95 67.18 -0.41 58.66
N VAL A 96 68.15 -0.36 59.56
CA VAL A 96 68.05 0.39 60.83
C VAL A 96 69.16 1.42 60.83
N ASP A 97 68.84 2.69 61.08
CA ASP A 97 69.75 3.84 61.12
C ASP A 97 70.68 3.95 59.89
N GLY A 98 70.16 3.62 58.70
CA GLY A 98 70.92 3.61 57.44
C GLY A 98 71.98 2.51 57.32
N GLY A 99 71.93 1.51 58.20
CA GLY A 99 72.83 0.36 58.22
C GLY A 99 72.64 -0.65 57.07
N THR A 100 73.33 -1.79 57.17
CA THR A 100 73.13 -2.89 56.21
C THR A 100 71.74 -3.49 56.35
N GLU A 101 71.10 -3.84 55.23
CA GLU A 101 69.79 -4.49 55.22
C GLU A 101 69.81 -5.81 56.01
N LEU A 102 68.84 -5.96 56.90
CA LEU A 102 68.66 -7.15 57.71
C LEU A 102 68.33 -8.35 56.82
N THR A 103 68.98 -9.49 57.10
CA THR A 103 68.75 -10.75 56.37
C THR A 103 68.34 -11.85 57.35
N PRO A 104 67.46 -12.79 56.95
CA PRO A 104 66.76 -12.86 55.66
C PRO A 104 65.59 -11.86 55.55
N ARG A 105 65.24 -11.47 54.31
CA ARG A 105 64.01 -10.71 54.03
C ARG A 105 62.78 -11.53 54.39
N VAL A 106 61.72 -10.86 54.81
CA VAL A 106 60.46 -11.51 55.22
C VAL A 106 59.50 -11.56 54.03
N ARG A 107 59.05 -12.75 53.62
CA ARG A 107 58.03 -12.88 52.57
C ARG A 107 56.69 -12.37 53.09
N LEU A 108 56.07 -11.44 52.38
CA LEU A 108 54.69 -11.06 52.64
C LEU A 108 53.76 -12.15 52.09
N GLY A 109 52.93 -12.71 52.98
CA GLY A 109 51.97 -13.75 52.66
C GLY A 109 50.54 -13.23 52.75
N MET A 110 49.62 -13.90 52.04
CA MET A 110 48.19 -13.65 52.22
C MET A 110 47.75 -14.09 53.63
N VAL A 111 46.87 -13.34 54.27
CA VAL A 111 46.16 -13.83 55.45
C VAL A 111 45.01 -14.74 55.00
N PRO A 112 44.67 -15.82 55.74
CA PRO A 112 43.74 -16.84 55.26
C PRO A 112 42.37 -16.31 54.78
N PHE A 113 41.87 -15.23 55.37
CA PHE A 113 40.61 -14.61 54.95
C PHE A 113 40.77 -13.58 53.82
N SER A 114 41.94 -12.93 53.66
CA SER A 114 42.19 -12.05 52.50
C SER A 114 42.40 -12.84 51.21
N ALA A 115 42.78 -14.11 51.31
CA ALA A 115 42.82 -15.02 50.17
C ALA A 115 41.49 -15.10 49.42
N LYS A 116 40.34 -14.95 50.13
CA LYS A 116 39.00 -14.90 49.51
C LYS A 116 38.76 -13.61 48.71
N SER A 117 39.49 -12.54 49.02
CA SER A 117 39.43 -11.26 48.30
C SER A 117 40.18 -11.28 46.96
N ARG A 118 41.05 -12.28 46.70
CA ARG A 118 41.66 -12.45 45.35
C ARG A 118 40.60 -12.75 44.28
N ALA A 119 39.43 -13.25 44.67
CA ALA A 119 38.28 -13.42 43.79
C ALA A 119 37.46 -12.13 43.63
N SER A 120 37.83 -11.00 44.25
CA SER A 120 37.10 -9.72 44.14
C SER A 120 37.43 -8.95 42.86
N GLU A 121 38.48 -9.33 42.12
CA GLU A 121 38.86 -8.69 40.84
C GLU A 121 38.03 -9.23 39.66
N VAL A 122 37.34 -10.36 39.84
CA VAL A 122 36.58 -11.04 38.79
C VAL A 122 35.27 -11.55 39.39
N LEU A 123 34.14 -11.31 38.73
CA LEU A 123 32.88 -11.95 39.13
C LEU A 123 32.93 -13.43 38.73
N VAL A 124 33.48 -14.24 39.63
CA VAL A 124 33.62 -15.69 39.47
C VAL A 124 32.27 -16.35 39.75
N ARG A 125 31.87 -17.31 38.91
CA ARG A 125 30.66 -18.12 39.15
C ARG A 125 30.85 -18.90 40.45
N PRO A 126 29.86 -18.93 41.37
CA PRO A 126 29.91 -19.87 42.49
C PRO A 126 30.16 -21.27 41.93
N ASP A 127 31.18 -21.97 42.44
CA ASP A 127 31.56 -23.36 42.13
C ASP A 127 32.61 -23.60 41.01
N THR A 128 33.10 -22.57 40.30
CA THR A 128 34.23 -22.72 39.35
C THR A 128 35.17 -21.53 39.39
N PHE A 129 36.50 -21.71 39.32
CA PHE A 129 37.47 -20.59 39.17
C PHE A 129 37.45 -19.92 37.78
N THR A 130 36.47 -20.22 36.94
CA THR A 130 36.31 -19.62 35.63
C THR A 130 35.45 -18.36 35.77
N ALA A 131 35.93 -17.24 35.23
CA ALA A 131 35.17 -16.01 35.16
C ALA A 131 33.88 -16.25 34.36
N ALA A 132 32.71 -15.99 34.95
CA ALA A 132 31.46 -15.93 34.19
C ALA A 132 31.33 -14.56 33.49
N VAL A 133 31.92 -13.54 34.11
CA VAL A 133 32.04 -12.18 33.57
C VAL A 133 33.48 -11.72 33.78
N ALA A 134 34.12 -11.21 32.74
CA ALA A 134 35.47 -10.67 32.79
C ALA A 134 35.54 -9.30 32.12
N ALA A 135 36.29 -8.37 32.72
CA ALA A 135 36.69 -7.14 32.05
C ALA A 135 38.07 -7.33 31.42
N ASP A 136 38.26 -6.92 30.16
CA ASP A 136 39.59 -6.88 29.55
C ASP A 136 40.38 -5.62 29.98
N GLY A 137 41.66 -5.55 29.61
CA GLY A 137 42.51 -4.39 29.92
C GLY A 137 42.09 -3.08 29.25
N SER A 138 41.10 -3.11 28.36
CA SER A 138 40.49 -1.92 27.73
C SER A 138 39.15 -1.54 28.39
N GLY A 139 38.70 -2.29 29.40
CA GLY A 139 37.44 -2.06 30.10
C GLY A 139 36.20 -2.67 29.42
N ASN A 140 36.37 -3.50 28.39
CA ASN A 140 35.26 -4.22 27.76
C ASN A 140 34.83 -5.40 28.64
N VAL A 141 33.53 -5.67 28.74
CA VAL A 141 32.97 -6.74 29.55
C VAL A 141 32.56 -7.94 28.68
N GLY A 142 33.21 -9.08 28.90
CA GLY A 142 32.81 -10.37 28.33
C GLY A 142 31.96 -11.17 29.31
N VAL A 143 30.84 -11.72 28.85
CA VAL A 143 30.03 -12.72 29.56
C VAL A 143 30.19 -14.05 28.83
N GLY A 144 30.79 -15.03 29.50
CA GLY A 144 31.16 -16.31 28.88
C GLY A 144 32.50 -16.32 28.15
N THR A 145 33.12 -15.15 27.90
CA THR A 145 34.37 -15.00 27.14
C THR A 145 35.38 -14.07 27.83
N GLN A 146 36.67 -14.35 27.63
CA GLN A 146 37.78 -13.53 28.15
C GLN A 146 38.33 -12.53 27.11
N THR A 147 37.89 -12.65 25.85
CA THR A 147 38.35 -11.81 24.73
C THR A 147 37.14 -11.11 24.11
N PRO A 148 36.52 -10.15 24.82
CA PRO A 148 35.34 -9.44 24.30
C PRO A 148 35.67 -8.71 23.00
N LEU A 149 34.77 -8.80 22.02
CA LEU A 149 34.93 -8.14 20.71
C LEU A 149 34.33 -6.72 20.68
N ALA A 150 33.63 -6.33 21.75
CA ALA A 150 32.92 -5.07 21.91
C ALA A 150 32.84 -4.71 23.40
N PRO A 151 32.49 -3.46 23.78
CA PRO A 151 32.36 -3.04 25.18
C PRO A 151 31.49 -3.94 26.06
N LEU A 152 30.49 -4.60 25.49
CA LEU A 152 29.79 -5.72 26.10
C LEU A 152 29.70 -6.85 25.06
N HIS A 153 30.28 -8.01 25.36
CA HIS A 153 30.19 -9.21 24.53
C HIS A 153 29.58 -10.34 25.36
N VAL A 154 28.38 -10.80 24.97
CA VAL A 154 27.80 -12.04 25.48
C VAL A 154 28.12 -13.15 24.48
N GLU A 155 28.96 -14.09 24.86
CA GLU A 155 29.26 -15.25 24.02
C GLU A 155 28.05 -16.18 23.96
N SER A 156 27.63 -16.53 22.75
CA SER A 156 26.44 -17.35 22.55
C SER A 156 26.71 -18.81 22.93
N ASP A 157 25.78 -19.39 23.68
CA ASP A 157 25.77 -20.81 24.07
C ASP A 157 24.78 -21.61 23.20
N GLY A 158 24.42 -21.05 22.03
CA GLY A 158 23.44 -21.65 21.13
C GLY A 158 22.02 -21.69 21.67
N LYS A 159 21.64 -20.75 22.56
CA LYS A 159 20.26 -20.63 23.08
C LYS A 159 19.47 -19.69 22.20
N TRP A 160 19.14 -20.12 20.99
CA TRP A 160 18.63 -19.24 19.94
C TRP A 160 17.10 -19.29 19.75
N SER A 161 16.41 -20.19 20.44
CA SER A 161 14.96 -20.41 20.31
C SER A 161 14.33 -20.63 21.69
N PRO A 162 13.05 -20.28 21.90
CA PRO A 162 12.34 -20.54 23.16
C PRO A 162 12.33 -22.02 23.57
N ASP A 163 12.48 -22.94 22.61
CA ASP A 163 12.48 -24.39 22.88
C ASP A 163 13.87 -24.95 23.23
N VAL A 164 14.91 -24.12 23.30
CA VAL A 164 16.30 -24.54 23.57
C VAL A 164 16.77 -24.04 24.94
N GLY A 165 17.49 -24.90 25.66
CA GLY A 165 18.06 -24.57 26.97
C GLY A 165 16.97 -24.32 28.02
N ASN A 166 16.97 -23.13 28.61
CA ASN A 166 15.98 -22.70 29.61
C ASN A 166 14.91 -21.75 29.02
N GLY A 167 14.89 -21.57 27.70
CA GLY A 167 13.93 -20.73 26.98
C GLY A 167 14.19 -19.22 27.03
N TRP A 168 15.23 -18.75 27.72
CA TRP A 168 15.51 -17.32 27.93
C TRP A 168 16.56 -16.72 26.98
N GLY A 169 17.15 -17.51 26.10
CA GLY A 169 18.14 -17.02 25.15
C GLY A 169 19.56 -16.94 25.71
N ASP A 170 20.46 -16.30 24.95
CA ASP A 170 21.82 -15.97 25.38
C ASP A 170 21.84 -14.67 26.21
N LEU A 171 20.95 -13.71 25.89
CA LEU A 171 20.75 -12.46 26.63
C LEU A 171 19.26 -12.30 26.96
N SER A 172 18.95 -12.00 28.22
CA SER A 172 17.59 -11.80 28.68
C SER A 172 17.44 -10.63 29.65
N VAL A 173 16.33 -9.90 29.53
CA VAL A 173 15.85 -8.95 30.55
C VAL A 173 14.55 -9.50 31.09
N THR A 174 14.61 -10.13 32.26
CA THR A 174 13.53 -10.97 32.79
C THR A 174 13.54 -11.03 34.31
N ASN A 175 12.39 -11.38 34.91
CA ASN A 175 12.28 -11.79 36.31
C ASN A 175 12.21 -13.33 36.48
N GLY A 176 12.48 -14.09 35.41
CA GLY A 176 12.39 -15.55 35.36
C GLY A 176 10.98 -16.09 35.03
N THR A 177 9.98 -15.21 34.92
CA THR A 177 8.60 -15.56 34.50
C THR A 177 8.19 -14.78 33.25
N VAL A 178 8.50 -13.48 33.20
CA VAL A 178 8.22 -12.61 32.05
C VAL A 178 9.45 -11.83 31.64
N GLY A 179 9.64 -11.61 30.33
CA GLY A 179 10.76 -10.81 29.84
C GLY A 179 11.01 -10.86 28.34
N LEU A 180 12.10 -10.20 27.94
CA LEU A 180 12.67 -10.21 26.59
C LEU A 180 13.88 -11.15 26.54
N SER A 181 14.01 -11.88 25.46
CA SER A 181 15.08 -12.83 25.19
C SER A 181 15.66 -12.63 23.79
N ILE A 182 16.97 -12.80 23.68
CA ILE A 182 17.74 -12.72 22.45
C ILE A 182 18.69 -13.91 22.40
N GLY A 183 18.85 -14.54 21.24
CA GLY A 183 19.82 -15.62 21.09
C GLY A 183 20.26 -15.84 19.66
N VAL A 184 21.41 -16.49 19.52
CA VAL A 184 22.08 -16.74 18.23
C VAL A 184 22.36 -18.23 18.06
N ALA A 185 22.02 -18.77 16.89
CA ALA A 185 22.30 -20.18 16.59
C ALA A 185 23.79 -20.36 16.24
N THR A 186 24.49 -21.25 16.96
CA THR A 186 25.93 -21.51 16.78
C THR A 186 26.25 -22.75 15.93
N GLY A 187 25.24 -23.49 15.49
CA GLY A 187 25.41 -24.71 14.69
C GLY A 187 24.16 -25.12 13.90
N GLY A 188 24.32 -26.07 12.97
CA GLY A 188 23.25 -26.58 12.11
C GLY A 188 22.89 -25.66 10.94
N GLY A 189 21.79 -25.98 10.24
CA GLY A 189 21.38 -25.26 9.02
C GLY A 189 20.93 -23.80 9.23
N GLY A 190 20.69 -23.39 10.47
CA GLY A 190 20.36 -22.01 10.86
C GLY A 190 21.50 -21.29 11.58
N THR A 191 22.76 -21.75 11.45
CA THR A 191 23.91 -21.07 12.09
C THR A 191 23.94 -19.59 11.70
N GLY A 192 23.96 -18.70 12.69
CA GLY A 192 23.88 -17.25 12.49
C GLY A 192 22.45 -16.68 12.58
N ASP A 193 21.41 -17.50 12.68
CA ASP A 193 20.05 -17.02 12.94
C ASP A 193 20.02 -16.32 14.30
N VAL A 194 19.61 -15.06 14.29
CA VAL A 194 19.35 -14.27 15.49
C VAL A 194 17.85 -14.18 15.69
N ARG A 195 17.38 -14.52 16.90
CA ARG A 195 15.97 -14.38 17.26
C ARG A 195 15.82 -13.46 18.45
N LEU A 196 14.73 -12.71 18.44
CA LEU A 196 14.24 -11.93 19.57
C LEU A 196 12.83 -12.40 19.88
N TRP A 197 12.57 -12.75 21.13
CA TRP A 197 11.25 -13.21 21.56
C TRP A 197 10.93 -12.71 22.95
N THR A 198 9.65 -12.70 23.27
CA THR A 198 9.16 -12.43 24.62
C THR A 198 8.57 -13.69 25.18
N THR A 199 8.66 -13.86 26.50
CA THR A 199 8.18 -15.05 27.21
C THR A 199 7.23 -14.59 28.31
N GLY A 200 6.07 -15.24 28.41
CA GLY A 200 5.09 -15.01 29.48
C GLY A 200 4.29 -13.71 29.33
N GLY A 201 3.19 -13.63 30.09
CA GLY A 201 2.28 -12.48 30.03
C GLY A 201 1.53 -12.40 28.69
N THR A 202 1.55 -11.23 28.05
CA THR A 202 0.89 -10.99 26.76
C THR A 202 1.75 -11.34 25.53
N GLU A 203 3.03 -11.66 25.74
CA GLU A 203 3.98 -12.07 24.70
C GLU A 203 4.01 -11.15 23.46
N ARG A 204 4.17 -9.83 23.70
CA ARG A 204 4.26 -8.82 22.64
C ARG A 204 5.66 -8.24 22.54
N LEU A 205 6.19 -8.20 21.32
CA LEU A 205 7.34 -7.36 20.97
C LEU A 205 6.84 -6.05 20.37
N ILE A 206 7.05 -4.93 21.07
CA ILE A 206 6.50 -3.62 20.69
C ILE A 206 7.65 -2.65 20.38
N PHE A 207 7.51 -1.91 19.28
CA PHE A 207 8.35 -0.79 18.91
C PHE A 207 7.59 0.51 19.21
N THR A 208 8.05 1.23 20.24
CA THR A 208 7.42 2.45 20.77
C THR A 208 8.28 3.67 20.41
N THR A 209 7.64 4.80 20.13
CA THR A 209 8.29 6.11 20.05
C THR A 209 7.70 7.06 21.08
N ALA A 210 8.51 7.98 21.62
CA ALA A 210 8.05 8.92 22.64
C ALA A 210 6.93 9.86 22.13
N ALA A 211 6.91 10.16 20.83
CA ALA A 211 5.96 11.09 20.23
C ALA A 211 4.63 10.44 19.81
N LEU A 212 4.66 9.18 19.35
CA LEU A 212 3.50 8.50 18.77
C LEU A 212 2.98 7.32 19.61
N GLY A 213 3.66 6.98 20.72
CA GLY A 213 3.36 5.77 21.48
C GLY A 213 3.75 4.50 20.73
N ASP A 214 2.95 3.44 20.88
CA ASP A 214 3.23 2.12 20.32
C ASP A 214 2.94 2.07 18.82
N ALA A 215 4.00 2.08 18.02
CA ALA A 215 3.89 2.20 16.56
C ALA A 215 3.72 0.83 15.88
N MET A 216 4.38 -0.21 16.37
CA MET A 216 4.36 -1.55 15.79
C MET A 216 4.42 -2.61 16.89
N ALA A 217 3.65 -3.68 16.75
CA ALA A 217 3.63 -4.80 17.70
C ALA A 217 3.62 -6.15 16.98
N ILE A 218 4.43 -7.09 17.43
CA ILE A 218 4.33 -8.50 17.05
C ILE A 218 3.72 -9.25 18.23
N THR A 219 2.58 -9.90 18.02
CA THR A 219 1.83 -10.63 19.06
C THR A 219 1.04 -11.77 18.43
N GLU A 220 1.00 -12.93 19.07
CA GLU A 220 0.23 -14.10 18.61
C GLU A 220 0.49 -14.49 17.14
N GLY A 221 1.75 -14.35 16.68
CA GLY A 221 2.13 -14.62 15.29
C GLY A 221 1.63 -13.60 14.27
N ARG A 222 1.19 -12.41 14.71
CA ARG A 222 0.64 -11.34 13.88
C ARG A 222 1.42 -10.04 14.07
N LEU A 223 1.49 -9.22 13.02
CA LEU A 223 2.14 -7.91 13.01
C LEU A 223 1.08 -6.79 13.00
N GLY A 224 0.96 -6.05 14.09
CA GLY A 224 0.18 -4.82 14.18
C GLY A 224 1.04 -3.59 13.87
N ILE A 225 0.53 -2.63 13.09
CA ILE A 225 1.08 -1.27 12.94
C ILE A 225 -0.04 -0.30 13.35
N GLY A 226 0.22 0.58 14.31
CA GLY A 226 -0.80 1.48 14.90
C GLY A 226 -1.83 0.77 15.79
N THR A 227 -1.57 -0.48 16.18
CA THR A 227 -2.48 -1.29 17.02
C THR A 227 -1.74 -2.41 17.74
N LEU A 228 -2.12 -2.66 19.00
CA LEU A 228 -1.62 -3.77 19.82
C LEU A 228 -2.49 -5.03 19.74
N SER A 229 -3.64 -4.95 19.08
CA SER A 229 -4.62 -6.04 19.00
C SER A 229 -4.88 -6.41 17.52
N PRO A 230 -3.85 -6.88 16.78
CA PRO A 230 -4.03 -7.30 15.41
C PRO A 230 -5.06 -8.42 15.31
N THR A 231 -6.09 -8.24 14.48
CA THR A 231 -7.06 -9.31 14.19
C THR A 231 -6.63 -10.18 13.00
N TYR A 232 -5.68 -9.69 12.20
CA TYR A 232 -5.13 -10.36 11.01
C TYR A 232 -3.59 -10.51 11.08
N PRO A 233 -2.98 -11.44 10.30
CA PRO A 233 -1.53 -11.67 10.29
C PRO A 233 -0.66 -10.41 10.09
N LEU A 234 -1.15 -9.44 9.32
CA LEU A 234 -0.60 -8.09 9.30
C LEU A 234 -1.80 -7.13 9.33
N TYR A 235 -1.85 -6.26 10.34
CA TYR A 235 -2.97 -5.36 10.62
C TYR A 235 -2.47 -3.95 10.86
N VAL A 236 -2.77 -3.04 9.94
CA VAL A 236 -2.32 -1.64 9.99
C VAL A 236 -3.53 -0.74 10.22
N ILE A 237 -3.49 0.08 11.27
CA ILE A 237 -4.49 1.12 11.57
C ILE A 237 -3.78 2.47 11.57
N ASP A 238 -4.45 3.49 11.02
CA ASP A 238 -4.11 4.90 11.21
C ASP A 238 -5.33 5.59 11.85
N ASP A 239 -5.12 6.39 12.91
CA ASP A 239 -6.15 7.21 13.58
C ASP A 239 -6.35 8.56 12.87
N ASP A 240 -5.38 8.96 12.03
CA ASP A 240 -5.52 10.15 11.22
C ASP A 240 -6.28 9.81 9.92
N SER A 241 -7.42 10.48 9.76
CA SER A 241 -8.42 10.34 8.68
C SER A 241 -7.91 10.50 7.22
N ASN A 242 -6.60 10.40 6.94
CA ASN A 242 -6.07 10.56 5.59
C ASN A 242 -4.79 9.78 5.22
N ASN A 243 -4.28 8.84 6.03
CA ASN A 243 -2.98 8.19 5.70
C ASN A 243 -2.85 6.70 6.07
N ALA A 244 -3.87 5.90 5.77
CA ALA A 244 -3.73 4.44 5.91
C ALA A 244 -2.72 3.86 4.89
N ILE A 245 -1.50 3.63 5.37
CA ILE A 245 -0.36 2.90 4.77
C ILE A 245 0.56 3.72 3.84
N PHE A 246 0.13 4.84 3.28
CA PHE A 246 1.03 5.76 2.56
C PHE A 246 0.62 7.21 2.70
N ALA A 247 1.56 8.04 3.15
CA ALA A 247 1.63 9.41 2.67
C ALA A 247 1.88 9.40 1.15
N GLY A 248 0.80 9.31 0.35
CA GLY A 248 0.84 9.44 -1.12
C GLY A 248 1.00 8.16 -1.99
N GLY A 249 0.45 7.00 -1.61
CA GLY A 249 0.58 5.71 -2.34
C GLY A 249 -0.39 4.61 -1.83
N THR A 250 -0.28 3.33 -2.24
CA THR A 250 -1.21 2.23 -1.80
C THR A 250 -0.51 0.90 -1.48
N VAL A 251 -1.01 0.11 -0.49
CA VAL A 251 -0.74 -1.33 -0.20
C VAL A 251 -2.01 -1.98 0.35
N ARG A 252 -2.23 -3.27 0.05
CA ARG A 252 -3.22 -4.11 0.73
C ARG A 252 -2.64 -5.42 1.25
N ILE A 253 -3.27 -5.96 2.30
CA ILE A 253 -2.86 -7.14 3.08
C ILE A 253 -4.08 -8.03 3.42
N SER A 254 -3.88 -9.35 3.20
CA SER A 254 -4.50 -10.59 3.73
C SER A 254 -6.00 -10.91 3.59
N LYS A 255 -6.24 -12.22 3.38
CA LYS A 255 -7.48 -12.95 3.09
C LYS A 255 -8.15 -13.60 4.32
N GLY A 256 -9.48 -13.68 4.31
CA GLY A 256 -10.28 -14.60 5.13
C GLY A 256 -10.33 -16.01 4.54
N LEU A 257 -10.70 -17.00 5.35
CA LEU A 257 -10.56 -18.45 5.10
C LEU A 257 -11.37 -18.96 3.88
N ASN A 258 -10.72 -19.75 3.01
CA ASN A 258 -11.28 -20.69 2.01
C ASN A 258 -11.27 -20.37 0.49
N THR A 259 -10.26 -19.70 -0.07
CA THR A 259 -9.95 -19.82 -1.52
C THR A 259 -8.45 -19.96 -1.81
N THR A 260 -8.11 -20.79 -2.80
CA THR A 260 -6.75 -21.04 -3.32
C THR A 260 -6.38 -20.01 -4.39
N GLY A 261 -5.42 -19.14 -4.11
CA GLY A 261 -4.79 -18.20 -5.08
C GLY A 261 -4.30 -16.88 -4.43
N PRO A 262 -3.26 -16.20 -4.99
CA PRO A 262 -2.80 -14.88 -4.53
C PRO A 262 -3.74 -13.76 -5.02
N GLY A 263 -4.34 -12.98 -4.12
CA GLY A 263 -5.24 -11.87 -4.49
C GLY A 263 -4.97 -10.59 -3.70
N LEU A 264 -4.93 -9.45 -4.40
CA LEU A 264 -4.75 -8.09 -3.90
C LEU A 264 -6.01 -7.28 -4.24
N SER A 265 -6.71 -6.74 -3.25
CA SER A 265 -7.78 -5.77 -3.50
C SER A 265 -7.11 -4.36 -3.48
N VAL A 266 -7.51 -3.29 -4.21
CA VAL A 266 -7.25 -1.85 -3.80
C VAL A 266 -8.55 -0.98 -3.84
N SER A 267 -8.80 -0.08 -2.87
CA SER A 267 -9.99 0.83 -2.82
C SER A 267 -9.60 2.20 -2.25
N ARG A 268 -10.06 3.31 -2.86
CA ARG A 268 -9.92 4.70 -2.36
C ARG A 268 -11.30 5.34 -2.16
N THR A 269 -11.39 6.29 -1.22
CA THR A 269 -12.59 7.07 -0.84
C THR A 269 -12.66 8.47 -1.49
N THR A 270 -11.78 8.80 -2.44
CA THR A 270 -11.79 10.09 -3.18
C THR A 270 -11.78 9.85 -4.70
N SER A 271 -12.48 10.71 -5.43
CA SER A 271 -13.09 10.55 -6.77
C SER A 271 -12.15 10.36 -7.97
N GLY A 272 -11.14 9.49 -7.88
CA GLY A 272 -10.28 9.10 -9.00
C GLY A 272 -10.05 7.59 -9.01
N SER A 273 -10.34 6.95 -10.14
CA SER A 273 -10.34 5.49 -10.31
C SER A 273 -8.94 4.88 -10.17
N PRO A 274 -8.70 3.93 -9.26
CA PRO A 274 -7.52 3.07 -9.32
C PRO A 274 -7.87 1.80 -10.10
N PHE A 275 -7.40 1.67 -11.34
CA PHE A 275 -7.43 0.38 -12.05
C PHE A 275 -6.02 -0.11 -12.34
N PHE A 276 -5.77 -1.38 -12.01
CA PHE A 276 -4.50 -2.07 -12.18
C PHE A 276 -4.16 -2.23 -13.66
N VAL A 277 -3.09 -1.61 -14.13
CA VAL A 277 -2.45 -1.99 -15.41
C VAL A 277 -1.30 -2.93 -15.08
N SER A 278 -1.56 -4.23 -15.16
CA SER A 278 -0.53 -5.24 -15.43
C SER A 278 -0.76 -5.76 -16.83
N GLU A 279 0.28 -6.25 -17.51
CA GLU A 279 0.25 -6.61 -18.94
C GLU A 279 -0.81 -7.67 -19.32
N ARG A 280 -1.42 -8.36 -18.34
CA ARG A 280 -2.67 -9.14 -18.48
C ARG A 280 -3.56 -8.99 -17.25
N THR A 281 -4.85 -8.67 -17.47
CA THR A 281 -5.91 -8.73 -16.44
C THR A 281 -6.85 -9.88 -16.78
N GLU A 282 -6.71 -11.00 -16.07
CA GLU A 282 -7.59 -12.18 -16.18
C GLU A 282 -8.49 -12.21 -14.93
N ILE A 283 -9.79 -11.95 -15.11
CA ILE A 283 -10.82 -12.00 -14.05
C ILE A 283 -11.55 -13.34 -14.18
N ASP A 284 -10.94 -14.39 -13.66
CA ASP A 284 -11.58 -15.71 -13.59
C ASP A 284 -12.65 -15.71 -12.49
N GLY A 285 -13.92 -15.80 -12.88
CA GLY A 285 -15.03 -16.02 -11.94
C GLY A 285 -16.20 -15.04 -12.03
N ASN A 286 -16.80 -14.95 -13.22
CA ASN A 286 -18.23 -14.72 -13.46
C ASN A 286 -18.89 -13.34 -13.27
N ALA A 287 -18.22 -12.27 -12.79
CA ALA A 287 -18.67 -10.88 -12.98
C ALA A 287 -17.67 -9.85 -12.44
N LEU A 288 -17.57 -8.70 -13.11
CA LEU A 288 -17.01 -7.46 -12.57
C LEU A 288 -18.20 -6.53 -12.23
N ASN A 289 -18.65 -6.51 -10.97
CA ASN A 289 -19.67 -5.56 -10.49
C ASN A 289 -18.99 -4.24 -10.13
N ALA A 290 -18.87 -3.35 -11.13
CA ALA A 290 -18.31 -2.01 -10.95
C ALA A 290 -19.46 -0.99 -10.82
N HIS A 291 -19.68 -0.46 -9.62
CA HIS A 291 -20.61 0.65 -9.39
C HIS A 291 -20.01 2.03 -9.80
N GLY A 292 -19.12 2.05 -10.79
CA GLY A 292 -18.36 3.23 -11.23
C GLY A 292 -17.45 2.91 -12.42
N GLY A 293 -17.33 3.85 -13.36
CA GLY A 293 -16.74 3.65 -14.69
C GLY A 293 -15.35 2.98 -14.73
N ILE A 294 -15.17 2.04 -15.67
CA ILE A 294 -14.01 1.15 -15.75
C ILE A 294 -12.83 1.76 -16.52
N PHE A 295 -13.04 2.74 -17.41
CA PHE A 295 -11.96 3.49 -18.06
C PHE A 295 -12.40 4.94 -18.33
N GLY A 296 -11.76 5.93 -17.72
CA GLY A 296 -12.08 7.32 -18.00
C GLY A 296 -10.98 8.30 -17.66
N SER A 297 -10.41 8.92 -18.69
CA SER A 297 -9.96 10.32 -18.66
C SER A 297 -10.16 10.95 -20.06
N GLY A 298 -11.36 11.48 -20.32
CA GLY A 298 -11.75 12.22 -21.54
C GLY A 298 -13.07 11.76 -22.15
N ASP A 299 -13.72 12.64 -22.96
CA ASP A 299 -15.08 12.54 -23.59
C ASP A 299 -15.34 11.30 -24.50
N ARG A 300 -14.89 10.10 -24.15
CA ARG A 300 -15.13 8.84 -24.88
C ARG A 300 -15.39 7.67 -23.93
N ASP A 301 -16.39 7.82 -23.08
CA ASP A 301 -16.82 6.77 -22.17
C ASP A 301 -17.72 5.75 -22.87
N LEU A 302 -17.47 4.46 -22.61
CA LEU A 302 -18.51 3.43 -22.69
C LEU A 302 -19.33 3.51 -21.40
N ILE A 303 -20.43 4.26 -21.42
CA ILE A 303 -21.37 4.37 -20.31
C ILE A 303 -22.35 3.18 -20.36
N LEU A 304 -22.20 2.22 -19.45
CA LEU A 304 -23.24 1.25 -19.13
C LEU A 304 -24.04 1.86 -17.96
N ASN A 305 -25.17 2.48 -18.27
CA ASN A 305 -26.00 3.21 -17.31
C ASN A 305 -26.64 2.24 -16.29
N ASP A 306 -26.31 2.35 -15.00
CA ASP A 306 -26.97 1.58 -13.91
C ASP A 306 -28.21 2.30 -13.33
N ALA A 307 -28.41 3.58 -13.68
CA ALA A 307 -29.31 4.49 -12.96
C ALA A 307 -30.66 4.75 -13.65
N SER A 308 -31.03 3.96 -14.66
CA SER A 308 -32.39 3.94 -15.23
C SER A 308 -32.81 2.51 -15.52
N ALA A 309 -34.09 2.18 -15.30
CA ALA A 309 -34.63 0.83 -15.55
C ALA A 309 -34.41 0.40 -17.02
N GLY A 310 -33.36 -0.39 -17.27
CA GLY A 310 -33.00 -0.92 -18.58
C GLY A 310 -31.50 -1.16 -18.71
N ASP A 311 -31.08 -2.43 -18.65
CA ASP A 311 -29.68 -2.83 -18.80
C ASP A 311 -29.23 -2.77 -20.28
N VAL A 312 -28.00 -2.31 -20.55
CA VAL A 312 -27.29 -2.62 -21.80
C VAL A 312 -26.47 -3.89 -21.56
N LEU A 313 -27.07 -5.03 -21.90
CA LEU A 313 -26.46 -6.34 -21.68
C LEU A 313 -25.56 -6.72 -22.88
N MET A 314 -24.25 -6.83 -22.65
CA MET A 314 -23.37 -7.63 -23.52
C MET A 314 -23.34 -9.05 -22.96
N VAL A 315 -24.13 -9.96 -23.53
CA VAL A 315 -24.19 -11.35 -23.08
C VAL A 315 -22.80 -12.00 -23.24
N GLY A 316 -22.32 -12.69 -22.21
CA GLY A 316 -21.03 -13.38 -22.23
C GLY A 316 -20.88 -14.31 -23.43
N GLY A 317 -19.79 -14.16 -24.19
CA GLY A 317 -19.52 -14.92 -25.43
C GLY A 317 -19.61 -14.13 -26.73
N GLY A 318 -19.89 -12.82 -26.70
CA GLY A 318 -19.83 -11.94 -27.88
C GLY A 318 -21.09 -11.95 -28.77
N GLY A 319 -22.25 -12.28 -28.21
CA GLY A 319 -23.52 -12.36 -28.93
C GLY A 319 -24.54 -11.35 -28.43
N ASN A 320 -25.23 -10.70 -29.37
CA ASN A 320 -26.44 -9.86 -29.22
C ASN A 320 -26.41 -8.73 -28.16
N VAL A 321 -26.60 -7.49 -28.59
CA VAL A 321 -26.79 -6.32 -27.73
C VAL A 321 -28.29 -6.11 -27.50
N GLY A 322 -28.73 -6.24 -26.24
CA GLY A 322 -30.06 -5.84 -25.82
C GLY A 322 -30.06 -4.42 -25.27
N ILE A 323 -30.99 -3.57 -25.70
CA ILE A 323 -31.29 -2.27 -25.08
C ILE A 323 -32.75 -2.33 -24.64
N GLY A 324 -33.00 -2.21 -23.33
CA GLY A 324 -34.35 -2.33 -22.75
C GLY A 324 -34.90 -3.77 -22.70
N THR A 325 -34.09 -4.77 -23.06
CA THR A 325 -34.44 -6.20 -23.04
C THR A 325 -33.26 -7.05 -22.57
N SER A 326 -33.52 -8.04 -21.71
CA SER A 326 -32.51 -8.97 -21.19
C SER A 326 -32.37 -10.25 -22.03
N SER A 327 -33.24 -10.44 -23.02
CA SER A 327 -33.25 -11.63 -23.89
C SER A 327 -33.22 -11.22 -25.37
N PRO A 328 -32.12 -10.61 -25.85
CA PRO A 328 -32.05 -10.16 -27.24
C PRO A 328 -32.02 -11.34 -28.22
N VAL A 329 -33.05 -11.43 -29.07
CA VAL A 329 -33.18 -12.51 -30.07
C VAL A 329 -32.46 -12.21 -31.39
N THR A 330 -31.92 -11.00 -31.55
CA THR A 330 -31.13 -10.53 -32.69
C THR A 330 -29.88 -9.79 -32.23
N ARG A 331 -28.92 -9.55 -33.14
CA ARG A 331 -27.62 -8.92 -32.81
C ARG A 331 -27.73 -7.55 -32.15
N LEU A 332 -28.77 -6.80 -32.48
CA LEU A 332 -29.19 -5.59 -31.80
C LEU A 332 -30.70 -5.71 -31.64
N HIS A 333 -31.15 -5.90 -30.40
CA HIS A 333 -32.56 -5.95 -30.05
C HIS A 333 -32.86 -4.77 -29.13
N ILE A 334 -33.67 -3.84 -29.61
CA ILE A 334 -34.10 -2.65 -28.85
C ILE A 334 -35.57 -2.85 -28.53
N GLU A 335 -35.90 -2.89 -27.25
CA GLU A 335 -37.26 -3.02 -26.73
C GLU A 335 -37.56 -1.83 -25.81
N GLY A 336 -38.83 -1.42 -25.70
CA GLY A 336 -39.23 -0.22 -24.96
C GLY A 336 -39.26 1.03 -25.85
N GLY A 337 -39.08 2.23 -25.27
CA GLY A 337 -39.21 3.51 -25.97
C GLY A 337 -40.66 3.99 -26.16
N SER A 338 -40.84 5.13 -26.82
CA SER A 338 -42.15 5.70 -27.17
C SER A 338 -42.29 5.85 -28.69
N ASP A 339 -43.52 5.96 -29.14
CA ASP A 339 -43.88 6.29 -30.53
C ASP A 339 -43.08 7.48 -31.07
N VAL A 340 -42.68 7.42 -32.33
CA VAL A 340 -41.92 8.48 -32.99
C VAL A 340 -42.84 9.69 -33.23
N SER A 341 -42.48 10.85 -32.68
CA SER A 341 -43.22 12.10 -32.88
C SER A 341 -42.28 13.23 -33.29
N LEU A 342 -42.83 14.38 -33.69
CA LEU A 342 -42.02 15.56 -34.02
C LEU A 342 -41.20 16.06 -32.83
N SER A 343 -41.72 15.96 -31.60
CA SER A 343 -41.10 16.49 -30.39
C SER A 343 -40.20 15.49 -29.64
N GLY A 344 -40.15 14.22 -30.07
CA GLY A 344 -39.33 13.20 -29.42
C GLY A 344 -39.80 11.77 -29.71
N GLY A 345 -39.31 10.83 -28.91
CA GLY A 345 -39.61 9.40 -29.06
C GLY A 345 -38.79 8.71 -30.15
N GLY A 346 -39.13 7.45 -30.41
CA GLY A 346 -38.36 6.51 -31.22
C GLY A 346 -37.48 5.59 -30.37
N TYR A 347 -37.11 4.45 -30.96
CA TYR A 347 -36.16 3.48 -30.42
C TYR A 347 -34.73 3.81 -30.84
N ILE A 348 -34.59 4.38 -32.04
CA ILE A 348 -33.31 4.80 -32.62
C ILE A 348 -33.46 6.24 -33.11
N THR A 349 -32.52 7.12 -32.78
CA THR A 349 -32.38 8.44 -33.39
C THR A 349 -30.98 8.56 -34.00
N LEU A 350 -30.90 8.86 -35.29
CA LEU A 350 -29.67 9.08 -36.05
C LEU A 350 -29.55 10.57 -36.36
N GLY A 351 -28.55 11.23 -35.78
CA GLY A 351 -28.34 12.68 -35.92
C GLY A 351 -28.70 13.47 -34.66
N SER A 352 -28.58 14.80 -34.73
CA SER A 352 -28.91 15.68 -33.60
C SER A 352 -30.41 15.92 -33.51
N VAL A 353 -30.98 15.82 -32.31
CA VAL A 353 -32.40 16.15 -32.06
C VAL A 353 -32.72 17.63 -32.28
N THR A 354 -31.73 18.51 -32.15
CA THR A 354 -31.84 19.95 -32.46
C THR A 354 -31.47 20.30 -33.90
N GLY A 355 -31.21 19.29 -34.73
CA GLY A 355 -30.93 19.44 -36.16
C GLY A 355 -31.67 18.38 -36.97
N ALA A 356 -31.19 18.12 -38.19
CA ALA A 356 -31.70 17.04 -39.02
C ALA A 356 -31.41 15.67 -38.37
N ASN A 357 -32.45 14.85 -38.24
CA ASN A 357 -32.33 13.48 -37.73
C ASN A 357 -33.35 12.55 -38.39
N ILE A 358 -33.06 11.25 -38.32
CA ILE A 358 -34.00 10.18 -38.61
C ILE A 358 -34.31 9.49 -37.28
N ALA A 359 -35.58 9.29 -36.99
CA ALA A 359 -35.98 8.42 -35.91
C ALA A 359 -36.84 7.26 -36.39
N LEU A 360 -36.66 6.14 -35.70
CA LEU A 360 -37.24 4.86 -36.01
C LEU A 360 -37.91 4.32 -34.76
N ASP A 361 -39.10 3.76 -34.89
CA ASP A 361 -39.73 2.91 -33.88
C ASP A 361 -40.12 1.55 -34.49
N GLY A 362 -41.10 0.87 -33.90
CA GLY A 362 -41.52 -0.47 -34.31
C GLY A 362 -42.21 -0.53 -35.67
N ASN A 363 -42.71 0.60 -36.19
CA ASN A 363 -43.51 0.62 -37.42
C ASN A 363 -43.40 1.92 -38.23
N GLU A 364 -42.62 2.89 -37.77
CA GLU A 364 -42.47 4.19 -38.40
C GLU A 364 -41.00 4.59 -38.59
N ILE A 365 -40.78 5.33 -39.68
CA ILE A 365 -39.54 6.03 -39.99
C ILE A 365 -39.92 7.48 -40.21
N MET A 366 -39.37 8.38 -39.40
CA MET A 366 -39.65 9.80 -39.48
C MET A 366 -38.36 10.59 -39.64
N ALA A 367 -38.29 11.39 -40.70
CA ALA A 367 -37.27 12.41 -40.85
C ALA A 367 -37.74 13.71 -40.20
N ARG A 368 -36.89 14.32 -39.38
CA ARG A 368 -37.18 15.53 -38.63
C ARG A 368 -36.05 16.54 -38.74
N ASN A 369 -36.35 17.80 -38.47
CA ASN A 369 -35.33 18.83 -38.27
C ASN A 369 -35.76 19.76 -37.13
N ASN A 370 -35.05 19.72 -36.00
CA ASN A 370 -35.31 20.56 -34.82
C ASN A 370 -36.79 20.63 -34.41
N GLY A 371 -37.44 19.47 -34.28
CA GLY A 371 -38.84 19.40 -33.86
C GLY A 371 -39.89 19.61 -34.96
N ALA A 372 -39.49 19.74 -36.23
CA ALA A 372 -40.39 19.90 -37.38
C ALA A 372 -40.24 18.75 -38.39
N THR A 373 -41.23 18.57 -39.26
CA THR A 373 -41.17 17.60 -40.38
C THR A 373 -40.00 17.91 -41.30
N SER A 374 -39.30 16.88 -41.78
CA SER A 374 -38.25 17.02 -42.80
C SER A 374 -38.46 15.98 -43.90
N PRO A 375 -38.06 16.26 -45.16
CA PRO A 375 -38.10 15.26 -46.21
C PRO A 375 -37.24 14.03 -45.87
N LEU A 376 -37.82 12.83 -46.02
CA LEU A 376 -37.06 11.58 -45.99
C LEU A 376 -36.51 11.30 -47.40
N TYR A 377 -35.20 11.46 -47.55
CA TYR A 377 -34.50 11.13 -48.78
C TYR A 377 -34.19 9.63 -48.82
N LEU A 378 -34.82 8.91 -49.76
CA LEU A 378 -34.53 7.50 -50.03
C LEU A 378 -33.75 7.39 -51.33
N ASN A 379 -32.50 6.94 -51.21
CA ASN A 379 -31.62 6.72 -52.36
C ASN A 379 -31.43 7.97 -53.25
N ASN A 380 -31.27 9.14 -52.62
CA ASN A 380 -31.20 10.44 -53.29
C ASN A 380 -30.06 10.56 -54.31
N ASP A 381 -28.95 9.86 -54.08
CA ASP A 381 -27.78 9.90 -54.96
C ASP A 381 -27.86 8.88 -56.11
N GLY A 382 -29.01 8.20 -56.26
CA GLY A 382 -29.33 7.31 -57.39
C GLY A 382 -29.25 5.81 -57.10
N GLY A 383 -29.73 4.99 -58.03
CA GLY A 383 -29.91 3.53 -57.90
C GLY A 383 -31.40 3.13 -57.87
N GLU A 384 -31.68 1.82 -57.90
CA GLU A 384 -33.07 1.33 -57.88
C GLU A 384 -33.62 1.21 -56.45
N THR A 385 -34.78 1.82 -56.20
CA THR A 385 -35.55 1.62 -54.97
C THR A 385 -36.70 0.64 -55.25
N TRP A 386 -36.58 -0.60 -54.76
CA TRP A 386 -37.60 -1.63 -54.92
C TRP A 386 -38.62 -1.60 -53.77
N LEU A 387 -39.90 -1.39 -54.08
CA LEU A 387 -41.02 -1.52 -53.15
C LEU A 387 -41.86 -2.74 -53.55
N SER A 388 -41.89 -3.79 -52.72
CA SER A 388 -42.62 -5.02 -53.06
C SER A 388 -44.12 -4.91 -52.82
N GLY A 389 -44.54 -4.38 -51.68
CA GLY A 389 -45.95 -4.19 -51.34
C GLY A 389 -46.57 -2.97 -52.01
N ALA A 390 -47.86 -2.71 -51.73
CA ALA A 390 -48.53 -1.51 -52.21
C ALA A 390 -47.95 -0.25 -51.54
N LEU A 391 -47.62 0.77 -52.34
CA LEU A 391 -47.41 2.13 -51.83
C LEU A 391 -48.77 2.74 -51.51
N ARG A 392 -49.02 3.03 -50.23
CA ARG A 392 -50.24 3.71 -49.77
C ARG A 392 -49.89 5.12 -49.32
N MET A 393 -50.46 6.11 -49.99
CA MET A 393 -50.35 7.52 -49.64
C MET A 393 -51.64 7.92 -48.93
N ARG A 394 -51.54 8.57 -47.78
CA ARG A 394 -52.68 9.03 -46.97
C ARG A 394 -52.74 10.54 -46.96
N ASP A 395 -53.89 11.08 -46.54
CA ASP A 395 -54.16 12.52 -46.47
C ASP A 395 -53.90 13.19 -47.84
N THR A 396 -53.18 14.32 -47.88
CA THR A 396 -52.80 15.03 -49.12
C THR A 396 -51.61 14.37 -49.84
N GLY A 397 -51.45 13.04 -49.72
CA GLY A 397 -50.34 12.31 -50.29
C GLY A 397 -50.35 12.35 -51.82
N GLU A 398 -49.21 12.72 -52.40
CA GLU A 398 -49.02 12.91 -53.84
C GLU A 398 -47.77 12.18 -54.33
N LEU A 399 -47.88 11.44 -55.43
CA LEU A 399 -46.72 10.90 -56.15
C LEU A 399 -46.35 11.85 -57.30
N SER A 400 -45.19 12.48 -57.18
CA SER A 400 -44.63 13.40 -58.17
C SER A 400 -43.41 12.77 -58.83
N MET A 401 -43.36 12.80 -60.17
CA MET A 401 -42.17 12.43 -60.94
C MET A 401 -41.66 13.64 -61.71
N PHE A 402 -40.39 13.98 -61.50
CA PHE A 402 -39.76 15.15 -62.10
C PHE A 402 -38.92 14.77 -63.33
N ASN A 403 -38.62 15.77 -64.15
CA ASN A 403 -37.57 15.68 -65.17
C ASN A 403 -36.18 15.50 -64.51
N GLU A 404 -35.16 15.27 -65.34
CA GLU A 404 -33.80 14.92 -64.89
C GLU A 404 -33.16 15.94 -63.93
N ASP A 405 -33.44 17.23 -64.09
CA ASP A 405 -32.91 18.29 -63.24
C ASP A 405 -33.79 18.62 -62.02
N GLY A 406 -34.92 17.92 -61.86
CA GLY A 406 -35.86 18.11 -60.76
C GLY A 406 -36.71 19.38 -60.83
N THR A 407 -36.63 20.17 -61.91
CA THR A 407 -37.27 21.49 -61.99
C THR A 407 -38.72 21.45 -62.45
N VAL A 408 -39.12 20.41 -63.18
CA VAL A 408 -40.47 20.28 -63.76
C VAL A 408 -41.10 18.96 -63.35
N GLU A 409 -42.25 19.02 -62.68
CA GLU A 409 -43.09 17.85 -62.40
C GLU A 409 -43.76 17.37 -63.68
N THR A 410 -43.34 16.22 -64.19
CA THR A 410 -43.80 15.63 -65.46
C THR A 410 -45.01 14.71 -65.27
N VAL A 411 -45.12 14.04 -64.12
CA VAL A 411 -46.24 13.16 -63.76
C VAL A 411 -46.65 13.46 -62.33
N GLN A 412 -47.95 13.62 -62.10
CA GLN A 412 -48.53 13.84 -60.77
C GLN A 412 -49.71 12.91 -60.59
N LEU A 413 -49.70 12.11 -59.52
CA LEU A 413 -50.84 11.30 -59.10
C LEU A 413 -51.29 11.77 -57.72
N LYS A 414 -52.53 12.22 -57.63
CA LYS A 414 -53.19 12.65 -56.40
C LYS A 414 -54.33 11.71 -56.07
N GLY A 415 -54.37 11.23 -54.83
CA GLY A 415 -55.53 10.48 -54.33
C GLY A 415 -56.75 11.38 -54.06
N TRP A 416 -56.52 12.68 -53.90
CA TRP A 416 -57.52 13.69 -53.59
C TRP A 416 -57.02 15.08 -54.03
N GLU A 417 -57.78 15.80 -54.86
CA GLU A 417 -57.44 17.17 -55.30
C GLU A 417 -57.64 18.26 -54.23
N ALA A 418 -58.85 18.37 -53.66
CA ALA A 418 -59.17 19.25 -52.52
C ALA A 418 -60.43 18.76 -51.80
N SER A 419 -60.62 19.12 -50.53
CA SER A 419 -61.73 18.63 -49.68
C SER A 419 -63.08 18.49 -50.41
N GLY A 420 -63.51 17.26 -50.67
CA GLY A 420 -64.77 16.91 -51.34
C GLY A 420 -64.59 16.37 -52.75
N GLN A 421 -63.39 16.52 -53.32
CA GLN A 421 -63.03 16.08 -54.67
C GLN A 421 -62.40 14.67 -54.71
N GLY A 422 -62.31 14.11 -55.90
CA GLY A 422 -61.78 12.80 -56.24
C GLY A 422 -60.29 12.80 -56.58
N ALA A 423 -59.85 11.72 -57.21
CA ALA A 423 -58.45 11.48 -57.57
C ALA A 423 -58.12 12.07 -58.95
N GLU A 424 -56.85 12.44 -59.13
CA GLU A 424 -56.37 13.06 -60.35
C GLU A 424 -55.02 12.46 -60.80
N LEU A 425 -54.86 12.26 -62.11
CA LEU A 425 -53.59 12.03 -62.79
C LEU A 425 -53.33 13.15 -63.79
N ARG A 426 -52.23 13.89 -63.62
CA ARG A 426 -51.75 14.90 -64.59
C ARG A 426 -50.44 14.46 -65.23
N LEU A 427 -50.37 14.60 -66.55
CA LEU A 427 -49.15 14.47 -67.34
C LEU A 427 -48.82 15.82 -67.98
N ARG A 428 -47.59 16.30 -67.76
CA ARG A 428 -47.12 17.60 -68.22
C ARG A 428 -46.01 17.46 -69.25
N ASN A 429 -45.96 18.40 -70.18
CA ASN A 429 -44.81 18.53 -71.08
C ASN A 429 -43.58 19.11 -70.33
N LEU A 430 -42.42 19.16 -71.01
CA LEU A 430 -41.18 19.72 -70.44
C LEU A 430 -41.26 21.22 -70.10
N ALA A 431 -42.30 21.92 -70.55
CA ALA A 431 -42.56 23.31 -70.16
C ALA A 431 -43.46 23.42 -68.91
N GLY A 432 -43.82 22.28 -68.29
CA GLY A 432 -44.70 22.22 -67.12
C GLY A 432 -46.17 22.48 -67.42
N THR A 433 -46.58 22.45 -68.69
CA THR A 433 -47.99 22.58 -69.07
C THR A 433 -48.67 21.22 -69.04
N THR A 434 -49.79 21.09 -68.34
CA THR A 434 -50.63 19.88 -68.36
C THR A 434 -51.15 19.63 -69.78
N THR A 435 -50.81 18.48 -70.35
CA THR A 435 -51.25 18.08 -71.70
C THR A 435 -52.28 16.96 -71.66
N ILE A 436 -52.27 16.17 -70.58
CA ILE A 436 -53.29 15.15 -70.30
C ILE A 436 -53.65 15.25 -68.82
N GLU A 437 -54.93 15.34 -68.53
CA GLU A 437 -55.51 15.28 -67.18
C GLU A 437 -56.58 14.18 -67.15
N ILE A 438 -56.53 13.29 -66.16
CA ILE A 438 -57.58 12.33 -65.87
C ILE A 438 -58.07 12.66 -64.46
N ASP A 439 -59.28 13.15 -64.37
CA ASP A 439 -59.90 13.64 -63.14
C ASP A 439 -61.15 12.80 -62.86
N ALA A 440 -61.32 12.34 -61.63
CA ALA A 440 -62.43 11.49 -61.23
C ALA A 440 -63.74 12.26 -60.98
N ASP A 441 -63.70 13.57 -60.83
CA ASP A 441 -64.84 14.41 -60.44
C ASP A 441 -64.79 15.84 -60.98
N PHE A 442 -64.13 16.06 -62.13
CA PHE A 442 -64.12 17.33 -62.85
C PHE A 442 -65.54 17.89 -63.05
N GLY A 443 -65.92 18.87 -62.22
CA GLY A 443 -67.28 19.44 -62.24
C GLY A 443 -68.38 18.47 -61.78
N GLY A 444 -68.03 17.43 -61.04
CA GLY A 444 -68.92 16.40 -60.49
C GLY A 444 -68.84 15.05 -61.21
N ASP A 445 -68.20 14.98 -62.38
CA ASP A 445 -68.12 13.79 -63.24
C ASP A 445 -66.66 13.43 -63.56
N GLY A 446 -66.37 12.15 -63.78
CA GLY A 446 -65.06 11.73 -64.25
C GLY A 446 -64.77 12.16 -65.69
N ARG A 447 -63.57 12.70 -65.96
CA ARG A 447 -63.19 13.27 -67.26
C ARG A 447 -61.73 13.00 -67.63
N ILE A 448 -61.49 12.83 -68.94
CA ILE A 448 -60.15 12.91 -69.54
C ILE A 448 -60.08 14.20 -70.35
N ILE A 449 -59.10 15.06 -70.07
CA ILE A 449 -58.89 16.35 -70.74
C ILE A 449 -57.55 16.31 -71.47
N THR A 450 -57.60 16.50 -72.78
CA THR A 450 -56.41 16.60 -73.63
C THR A 450 -56.70 17.44 -74.88
N GLN A 451 -55.67 17.92 -75.56
CA GLN A 451 -55.80 18.67 -76.81
C GLN A 451 -56.20 17.77 -77.99
N GLU A 452 -55.68 16.54 -78.01
CA GLU A 452 -55.93 15.57 -79.06
C GLU A 452 -56.09 14.19 -78.43
N LEU A 453 -57.29 13.60 -78.56
CA LEU A 453 -57.53 12.20 -78.25
C LEU A 453 -57.57 11.42 -79.56
N GLN A 454 -56.46 10.78 -79.91
CA GLN A 454 -56.38 9.97 -81.12
C GLN A 454 -56.88 8.54 -80.86
N ILE A 455 -57.97 8.15 -81.52
CA ILE A 455 -58.48 6.77 -81.51
C ILE A 455 -58.06 6.09 -82.82
N THR A 456 -57.12 5.15 -82.74
CA THR A 456 -56.47 4.56 -83.93
C THR A 456 -57.09 3.25 -84.42
N GLY A 457 -58.14 2.76 -83.74
CA GLY A 457 -58.90 1.55 -84.10
C GLY A 457 -60.40 1.82 -84.17
N GLY A 458 -60.97 1.72 -85.38
CA GLY A 458 -62.39 2.00 -85.67
C GLY A 458 -62.52 2.88 -86.92
N SER A 459 -63.33 2.45 -87.89
CA SER A 459 -63.58 3.20 -89.12
C SER A 459 -64.58 4.33 -88.82
N ASP A 460 -64.05 5.55 -88.70
CA ASP A 460 -64.78 6.82 -88.58
C ASP A 460 -65.75 6.97 -87.39
N LEU A 461 -66.07 8.22 -87.05
CA LEU A 461 -66.99 8.59 -85.96
C LEU A 461 -68.47 8.27 -86.29
N SER A 462 -68.77 7.48 -87.32
CA SER A 462 -70.14 7.19 -87.80
C SER A 462 -70.71 5.86 -87.31
N GLU A 463 -69.93 5.00 -86.66
CA GLU A 463 -70.46 3.86 -85.92
C GLU A 463 -70.88 4.29 -84.50
N GLN A 464 -72.17 4.11 -84.20
CA GLN A 464 -72.85 4.61 -83.02
C GLN A 464 -72.09 4.29 -81.73
N PHE A 465 -71.49 5.31 -81.11
CA PHE A 465 -71.22 5.25 -79.68
C PHE A 465 -72.57 5.08 -78.96
N ASP A 466 -72.70 4.04 -78.15
CA ASP A 466 -73.79 3.95 -77.17
C ASP A 466 -73.53 5.01 -76.09
N ILE A 467 -73.98 6.24 -76.35
CA ILE A 467 -73.92 7.34 -75.40
C ILE A 467 -75.05 7.14 -74.40
N HIS A 468 -74.73 6.56 -73.25
CA HIS A 468 -75.64 6.44 -72.13
C HIS A 468 -75.46 7.65 -71.19
N ALA A 469 -76.43 8.56 -71.18
CA ALA A 469 -76.52 9.58 -70.14
C ALA A 469 -77.15 8.96 -68.89
N GLU A 470 -76.48 9.07 -67.74
CA GLU A 470 -76.99 8.50 -66.48
C GLU A 470 -78.30 9.17 -66.03
N HIS A 471 -78.48 10.46 -66.39
CA HIS A 471 -79.68 11.24 -66.11
C HIS A 471 -80.05 12.19 -67.28
N GLY A 472 -80.82 11.72 -68.27
CA GLY A 472 -81.44 12.59 -69.29
C GLY A 472 -81.24 12.15 -70.74
N LYS A 473 -81.71 12.95 -71.69
CA LYS A 473 -81.41 12.77 -73.11
C LYS A 473 -80.05 13.42 -73.41
N VAL A 474 -79.25 12.78 -74.27
CA VAL A 474 -78.00 13.34 -74.78
C VAL A 474 -78.30 14.68 -75.48
N GLU A 475 -77.65 15.76 -75.01
CA GLU A 475 -77.79 17.11 -75.58
C GLU A 475 -76.63 17.42 -76.54
N PRO A 476 -76.83 18.30 -77.55
CA PRO A 476 -75.75 18.74 -78.42
C PRO A 476 -74.59 19.37 -77.64
N GLY A 477 -73.38 18.82 -77.80
CA GLY A 477 -72.16 19.28 -77.11
C GLY A 477 -71.59 18.34 -76.04
N MET A 478 -72.20 17.15 -75.86
CA MET A 478 -71.78 16.13 -74.89
C MET A 478 -70.69 15.15 -75.39
N VAL A 479 -69.92 15.49 -76.43
CA VAL A 479 -68.77 14.68 -76.93
C VAL A 479 -67.51 15.52 -76.97
#